data_AF-A0A2J8MDB6-F1
#
_entry.id   AF-A0A2J8MDB6-F1
#
_cell.length_a   1.000
_cell.length_b   1.000
_cell.length_c   1.000
_cell.angle_alpha   90.00
_cell.angle_beta   90.00
_cell.angle_gamma   90.00
#
_symmetry.space_group_name_H-M   'P 1'
#
loop_
_entity.id
_entity.type
_entity.pdbx_description
1 polymer ?
#
loop_
_entity_poly.entity_id
_entity_poly.type
_entity_poly.pdbx_seq_one_letter_code
_entity_poly.pdbx_strand_id
1 'polypeptide(L)'
;LQETHRIYKQKLEELAALQTLCSSSISKQKKHLKDLKLTLQRCKRHASREEAELVQQMAANIKERQDVFFDMEAYLPKKNGLYLNLVLGNVNVTLLSNQAKFAYKDEYEKFKLYLTIILLLGAVACRFVLHYRVTDEVFNFLLVWYYCTLTIRESILISNGSRIKGWWVSHHYVSTFLSGVMLTWPNGPIYQKFRNQFLAFSIFQSCVQFLQYYYQRGCLYRLRALGERNHLDLTVVLAALQCRHAV
;
A
#
# COMPACT_ATOMS: atom_id res chain seq x y z
N LEU A 1 0.11 -16.41 34.49
CA LEU A 1 -0.83 -15.79 33.53
C LEU A 1 -1.25 -14.38 33.94
N GLN A 2 -1.86 -14.18 35.12
CA GLN A 2 -2.30 -12.85 35.57
C GLN A 2 -1.15 -11.83 35.68
N GLU A 3 0.00 -12.21 36.25
CA GLU A 3 1.16 -11.32 36.32
C GLU A 3 1.74 -10.99 34.94
N THR A 4 1.80 -11.98 34.04
CA THR A 4 2.21 -11.79 32.64
C THR A 4 1.30 -10.79 31.92
N HIS A 5 -0.01 -10.86 32.13
CA HIS A 5 -0.98 -9.92 31.58
C HIS A 5 -0.82 -8.50 32.14
N ARG A 6 -0.54 -8.37 33.45
CA ARG A 6 -0.25 -7.08 34.10
C ARG A 6 0.97 -6.41 33.49
N ILE A 7 2.06 -7.16 33.34
CA ILE A 7 3.30 -6.69 32.70
C ILE A 7 3.03 -6.28 31.24
N TYR A 8 2.28 -7.08 30.50
CA TYR A 8 1.90 -6.75 29.11
C TYR A 8 1.15 -5.41 29.03
N LYS A 9 0.15 -5.19 29.88
CA LYS A 9 -0.63 -3.93 29.89
C LYS A 9 0.26 -2.73 30.19
N GLN A 10 1.14 -2.85 31.19
CA GLN A 10 2.09 -1.80 31.52
C GLN A 10 3.02 -1.48 30.33
N LYS A 11 3.55 -2.51 29.66
CA LYS A 11 4.42 -2.32 28.48
C LYS A 11 3.68 -1.67 27.31
N LEU A 12 2.39 -1.95 27.15
CA LEU A 12 1.54 -1.33 26.13
C LEU A 12 1.35 0.18 26.40
N GLU A 13 1.09 0.56 27.65
CA GLU A 13 0.94 1.96 28.06
C GLU A 13 2.27 2.72 27.91
N GLU A 14 3.39 2.14 28.34
CA GLU A 14 4.74 2.69 28.13
C GLU A 14 5.04 2.92 26.64
N LEU A 15 4.70 1.94 25.79
CA LEU A 15 4.88 2.04 24.35
C LEU A 15 4.04 3.18 23.74
N ALA A 16 2.77 3.31 24.13
CA ALA A 16 1.88 4.36 23.65
C ALA A 16 2.37 5.78 24.06
N ALA A 17 2.89 5.91 25.29
CA ALA A 17 3.48 7.15 25.78
C ALA A 17 4.74 7.52 24.96
N LEU A 18 5.64 6.56 24.72
CA LEU A 18 6.84 6.75 23.91
C LEU A 18 6.50 7.13 22.46
N GLN A 19 5.51 6.48 21.86
CA GLN A 19 5.05 6.81 20.49
C GLN A 19 4.56 8.26 20.38
N THR A 20 3.81 8.74 21.38
CA THR A 20 3.31 10.11 21.42
C THR A 20 4.45 11.12 21.59
N LEU A 21 5.37 10.85 22.51
CA LEU A 21 6.57 11.66 22.75
C LEU A 21 7.44 11.76 21.49
N CYS A 22 7.72 10.62 20.85
CA CYS A 22 8.55 10.56 19.65
C CYS A 22 7.88 11.29 18.48
N SER A 23 6.59 11.03 18.22
CA SER A 23 5.83 11.70 17.16
C SER A 23 5.78 13.22 17.32
N SER A 24 5.57 13.70 18.56
CA SER A 24 5.54 15.13 18.85
C SER A 24 6.92 15.78 18.69
N SER A 25 7.98 15.09 19.12
CA SER A 25 9.36 15.57 19.01
C SER A 25 9.82 15.66 17.57
N ILE A 26 9.57 14.63 16.76
CA ILE A 26 9.87 14.64 15.32
C ILE A 26 9.10 15.75 14.61
N SER A 27 7.81 15.92 14.93
CA SER A 27 7.00 16.98 14.32
C SER A 27 7.56 18.38 14.60
N LYS A 28 8.01 18.63 15.83
CA LYS A 28 8.68 19.89 16.21
C LYS A 28 10.00 20.06 15.44
N GLN A 29 10.87 19.05 15.44
CA GLN A 29 12.16 19.10 14.76
C GLN A 29 12.03 19.29 13.25
N LYS A 30 11.06 18.64 12.59
CA LYS A 30 10.76 18.84 11.16
C LYS A 30 10.30 20.26 10.86
N LYS A 31 9.51 20.87 11.75
CA LYS A 31 9.12 22.29 11.62
C LYS A 31 10.36 23.19 11.68
N HIS A 32 11.22 23.01 12.68
CA HIS A 32 12.47 23.76 12.80
C HIS A 32 13.40 23.58 11.59
N LEU A 33 13.58 22.35 11.09
CA LEU A 33 14.37 22.10 9.89
C LEU A 33 13.77 22.74 8.64
N LYS A 34 12.44 22.79 8.52
CA LYS A 34 11.76 23.46 7.41
C LYS A 34 12.02 24.97 7.46
N ASP A 35 11.91 25.57 8.64
CA ASP A 35 12.17 27.00 8.84
C ASP A 35 13.65 27.32 8.58
N LEU A 36 14.57 26.50 9.08
CA LEU A 36 16.01 26.62 8.81
C LEU A 36 16.31 26.52 7.30
N LYS A 37 15.69 25.58 6.59
CA LYS A 37 15.83 25.43 5.13
C LYS A 37 15.37 26.69 4.38
N LEU A 38 14.26 27.31 4.81
CA LEU A 38 13.76 28.55 4.21
C LEU A 38 14.72 29.72 4.45
N THR A 39 15.25 29.85 5.67
CA THR A 39 16.26 30.88 5.99
C THR A 39 17.53 30.68 5.18
N LEU A 40 18.03 29.43 5.10
CA LEU A 40 19.20 29.08 4.33
C LEU A 40 19.04 29.40 2.83
N GLN A 41 17.84 29.17 2.28
CA GLN A 41 17.51 29.54 0.90
C GLN A 41 17.52 31.06 0.66
N ARG A 42 17.12 31.86 1.67
CA ARG A 42 17.23 33.33 1.58
C ARG A 42 18.69 33.78 1.64
N CYS A 43 19.49 33.22 2.55
CA CYS A 43 20.92 33.51 2.66
C CYS A 43 21.67 33.16 1.36
N LYS A 44 21.32 32.04 0.71
CA LYS A 44 21.91 31.63 -0.57
C LYS A 44 21.80 32.70 -1.68
N ARG A 45 20.76 33.54 -1.65
CA ARG A 45 20.56 34.60 -2.67
C ARG A 45 21.54 35.77 -2.53
N HIS A 46 22.18 35.90 -1.37
CA HIS A 46 23.08 37.00 -1.03
C HIS A 46 24.50 36.51 -0.67
N ALA A 47 24.78 35.21 -0.86
CA ALA A 47 26.01 34.58 -0.43
C ALA A 47 27.18 34.82 -1.41
N SER A 48 28.35 35.13 -0.86
CA SER A 48 29.64 35.12 -1.56
C SER A 48 30.08 33.69 -1.92
N ARG A 49 31.18 33.55 -2.67
CA ARG A 49 31.66 32.26 -3.18
C ARG A 49 32.06 31.26 -2.07
N GLU A 50 32.63 31.74 -0.97
CA GLU A 50 32.98 30.93 0.21
C GLU A 50 31.74 30.59 1.05
N GLU A 51 30.82 31.55 1.22
CA GLU A 51 29.54 31.31 1.91
C GLU A 51 28.64 30.33 1.13
N ALA A 52 28.78 30.25 -0.19
CA ALA A 52 28.04 29.31 -1.02
C ALA A 52 28.41 27.84 -0.70
N GLU A 53 29.68 27.55 -0.40
CA GLU A 53 30.13 26.21 0.01
C GLU A 53 29.60 25.84 1.39
N LEU A 54 29.64 26.77 2.35
CA LEU A 54 29.06 26.60 3.69
C LEU A 54 27.55 26.37 3.64
N VAL A 55 26.84 27.14 2.81
CA VAL A 55 25.40 26.96 2.56
C VAL A 55 25.11 25.59 1.96
N GLN A 56 25.95 25.09 1.06
CA GLN A 56 25.79 23.77 0.47
C GLN A 56 26.01 22.64 1.49
N GLN A 57 27.01 22.75 2.35
CA GLN A 57 27.24 21.81 3.46
C GLN A 57 26.07 21.80 4.45
N MET A 58 25.59 22.99 4.85
CA MET A 58 24.41 23.09 5.72
C MET A 58 23.16 22.49 5.08
N ALA A 59 22.96 22.67 3.77
CA ALA A 59 21.84 22.05 3.05
C ALA A 59 21.94 20.52 3.02
N ALA A 60 23.15 19.97 2.89
CA ALA A 60 23.38 18.53 2.95
C ALA A 60 23.08 17.97 4.35
N ASN A 61 23.54 18.63 5.41
CA ASN A 61 23.25 18.25 6.80
C ASN A 61 21.75 18.30 7.12
N ILE A 62 21.03 19.32 6.62
CA ILE A 62 19.57 19.40 6.76
C ILE A 62 18.90 18.21 6.07
N LYS A 63 19.38 17.82 4.88
CA LYS A 63 18.84 16.68 4.14
C LYS A 63 19.09 15.36 4.88
N GLU A 64 20.30 15.13 5.36
CA GLU A 64 20.64 13.93 6.14
C GLU A 64 19.76 13.82 7.39
N ARG A 65 19.57 14.92 8.13
CA ARG A 65 18.66 14.95 9.29
C ARG A 65 17.20 14.69 8.92
N GLN A 66 16.76 15.14 7.74
CA GLN A 66 15.42 14.82 7.22
C GLN A 66 15.28 13.32 6.91
N ASP A 67 16.30 12.70 6.33
CA ASP A 67 16.31 11.28 6.02
C ASP A 67 16.27 10.43 7.31
N VAL A 68 17.04 10.81 8.35
CA VAL A 68 16.97 10.17 9.68
C VAL A 68 15.56 10.26 10.29
N PHE A 69 14.92 11.42 10.22
CA PHE A 69 13.54 11.56 10.71
C PHE A 69 12.53 10.76 9.90
N PHE A 70 12.74 10.63 8.59
CA PHE A 70 11.91 9.79 7.73
C PHE A 70 11.99 8.31 8.14
N ASP A 71 13.20 7.83 8.45
CA ASP A 71 13.41 6.47 8.94
C ASP A 71 12.78 6.25 10.33
N MET A 72 12.92 7.20 11.25
CA MET A 72 12.26 7.15 12.56
C MET A 72 10.72 7.10 12.44
N GLU A 73 10.14 7.91 11.54
CA GLU A 73 8.69 7.90 11.26
C GLU A 73 8.19 6.59 10.64
N ALA A 74 9.06 5.75 10.08
CA ALA A 74 8.66 4.46 9.51
C ALA A 74 8.18 3.44 10.57
N TYR A 75 8.50 3.67 11.84
CA TYR A 75 8.13 2.85 13.00
C TYR A 75 7.05 3.49 13.88
N LEU A 76 6.66 4.73 13.58
CA LEU A 76 5.63 5.43 14.32
C LEU A 76 4.27 5.29 13.64
N PRO A 77 3.16 5.36 14.41
CA PRO A 77 1.82 5.53 13.88
C PRO A 77 1.74 6.61 12.80
N LYS A 78 1.36 6.22 11.58
CA LYS A 78 1.13 7.18 10.49
C LYS A 78 -0.34 7.57 10.43
N LYS A 79 -0.59 8.82 10.05
CA LYS A 79 -1.95 9.28 9.75
C LYS A 79 -2.45 8.60 8.50
N ASN A 80 -3.69 8.11 8.56
CA ASN A 80 -4.37 7.52 7.41
C ASN A 80 -4.52 8.55 6.29
N GLY A 81 -4.35 8.10 5.04
CA GLY A 81 -4.75 8.90 3.88
C GLY A 81 -6.27 9.14 3.84
N LEU A 82 -6.73 10.13 3.06
CA LEU A 82 -8.13 10.54 3.00
C LEU A 82 -9.11 9.38 2.76
N TYR A 83 -8.85 8.53 1.76
CA TYR A 83 -9.69 7.36 1.46
C TYR A 83 -9.77 6.38 2.63
N LEU A 84 -8.62 6.04 3.22
CA LEU A 84 -8.57 5.07 4.32
C LEU A 84 -9.25 5.62 5.58
N ASN A 85 -9.12 6.91 5.84
CA ASN A 85 -9.82 7.58 6.93
C ASN A 85 -11.34 7.65 6.69
N LEU A 86 -11.78 7.80 5.44
CA LEU A 86 -13.20 7.76 5.10
C LEU A 86 -13.80 6.36 5.34
N VAL A 87 -13.07 5.30 4.98
CA VAL A 87 -13.56 3.91 5.06
C VAL A 87 -13.43 3.31 6.47
N LEU A 88 -12.30 3.53 7.14
CA LEU A 88 -11.99 2.92 8.44
C LEU A 88 -12.09 3.89 9.63
N GLY A 89 -12.29 5.18 9.37
CA GLY A 89 -12.22 6.22 10.40
C GLY A 89 -10.80 6.46 10.90
N ASN A 90 -10.71 7.08 12.08
CA ASN A 90 -9.44 7.46 12.72
C ASN A 90 -8.78 6.29 13.47
N VAL A 91 -8.83 5.08 12.90
CA VAL A 91 -8.21 3.88 13.46
C VAL A 91 -6.79 3.76 12.94
N ASN A 92 -5.81 3.55 13.84
CA ASN A 92 -4.42 3.38 13.45
C ASN A 92 -4.18 1.98 12.86
N VAL A 93 -3.92 1.91 11.56
CA VAL A 93 -3.58 0.66 10.84
C VAL A 93 -2.07 0.43 10.70
N THR A 94 -1.27 1.16 11.48
CA THR A 94 0.19 1.06 11.40
C THR A 94 0.67 -0.26 12.00
N LEU A 95 1.38 -1.03 11.18
CA LEU A 95 2.06 -2.26 11.54
C LEU A 95 3.45 -1.89 12.09
N LEU A 96 3.61 -1.96 13.40
CA LEU A 96 4.82 -1.48 14.09
C LEU A 96 6.05 -2.34 13.82
N SER A 97 5.88 -3.65 13.61
CA SER A 97 6.98 -4.57 13.35
C SER A 97 7.14 -4.86 11.87
N ASN A 98 8.39 -5.02 11.43
CA ASN A 98 8.67 -5.45 10.05
C ASN A 98 8.08 -6.84 9.76
N GLN A 99 8.06 -7.73 10.75
CA GLN A 99 7.41 -9.04 10.64
C GLN A 99 5.91 -8.90 10.36
N ALA A 100 5.20 -7.99 11.06
CA ALA A 100 3.78 -7.76 10.81
C ALA A 100 3.54 -7.16 9.41
N LYS A 101 4.38 -6.22 8.96
CA LYS A 101 4.33 -5.68 7.58
C LYS A 101 4.47 -6.79 6.53
N PHE A 102 5.42 -7.72 6.72
CA PHE A 102 5.60 -8.85 5.82
C PHE A 102 4.46 -9.86 5.87
N ALA A 103 4.00 -10.23 7.06
CA ALA A 103 2.89 -11.15 7.22
C ALA A 103 1.62 -10.61 6.55
N TYR A 104 1.32 -9.32 6.76
CA TYR A 104 0.19 -8.67 6.09
C TYR A 104 0.36 -8.64 4.57
N LYS A 105 1.57 -8.36 4.06
CA LYS A 105 1.85 -8.40 2.61
C LYS A 105 1.67 -9.82 2.05
N ASP A 106 2.13 -10.86 2.75
CA ASP A 106 1.95 -12.25 2.36
C ASP A 106 0.46 -12.64 2.28
N GLU A 107 -0.33 -12.26 3.30
CA GLU A 107 -1.78 -12.48 3.31
C GLU A 107 -2.53 -11.68 2.24
N TYR A 108 -2.07 -10.48 1.90
CA TYR A 108 -2.58 -9.71 0.76
C TYR A 108 -2.30 -10.41 -0.57
N GLU A 109 -1.07 -10.89 -0.78
CA GLU A 109 -0.67 -11.56 -2.02
C GLU A 109 -1.42 -12.90 -2.19
N LYS A 110 -1.56 -13.69 -1.12
CA LYS A 110 -2.39 -14.91 -1.11
C LYS A 110 -3.84 -14.61 -1.47
N PHE A 111 -4.44 -13.61 -0.82
CA PHE A 111 -5.81 -13.17 -1.12
C PHE A 111 -5.96 -12.80 -2.59
N LYS A 112 -5.05 -11.99 -3.13
CA LYS A 112 -5.06 -11.59 -4.55
C LYS A 112 -5.02 -12.82 -5.46
N LEU A 113 -4.14 -13.78 -5.18
CA LEU A 113 -4.05 -15.01 -5.99
C LEU A 113 -5.34 -15.84 -5.93
N TYR A 114 -5.82 -16.17 -4.72
CA TYR A 114 -7.02 -17.01 -4.56
C TYR A 114 -8.22 -16.40 -5.27
N LEU A 115 -8.44 -15.10 -5.11
CA LEU A 115 -9.56 -14.42 -5.75
C LEU A 115 -9.35 -14.27 -7.25
N THR A 116 -8.13 -14.05 -7.73
CA THR A 116 -7.83 -14.03 -9.18
C THR A 116 -8.17 -15.37 -9.84
N ILE A 117 -7.86 -16.50 -9.19
CA ILE A 117 -8.19 -17.84 -9.69
C ILE A 117 -9.71 -18.04 -9.71
N ILE A 118 -10.41 -17.69 -8.62
CA ILE A 118 -11.87 -17.79 -8.55
C ILE A 118 -12.53 -16.93 -9.64
N LEU A 119 -12.06 -15.70 -9.84
CA LEU A 119 -12.57 -14.79 -10.86
C LEU A 119 -12.29 -15.31 -12.28
N LEU A 120 -11.11 -15.89 -12.52
CA LEU A 120 -10.78 -16.50 -13.81
C LEU A 120 -11.73 -17.65 -14.13
N LEU A 121 -11.88 -18.60 -13.20
CA LEU A 121 -12.77 -19.76 -13.36
C LEU A 121 -14.24 -19.31 -13.49
N GLY A 122 -14.66 -18.35 -12.68
CA GLY A 122 -15.99 -17.75 -12.73
C GLY A 122 -16.28 -17.09 -14.08
N ALA A 123 -15.33 -16.32 -14.62
CA ALA A 123 -15.47 -15.66 -15.92
C ALA A 123 -15.54 -16.67 -17.07
N VAL A 124 -14.71 -17.72 -17.05
CA VAL A 124 -14.75 -18.83 -18.02
C VAL A 124 -16.08 -19.58 -17.92
N ALA A 125 -16.53 -19.91 -16.71
CA ALA A 125 -17.80 -20.59 -16.48
C ALA A 125 -18.98 -19.75 -16.98
N CYS A 126 -19.05 -18.45 -16.64
CA CYS A 126 -20.10 -17.56 -17.14
C CYS A 126 -20.03 -17.40 -18.67
N ARG A 127 -18.85 -17.41 -19.27
CA ARG A 127 -18.69 -17.24 -20.72
C ARG A 127 -19.13 -18.47 -21.51
N PHE A 128 -18.77 -19.67 -21.09
CA PHE A 128 -18.92 -20.87 -21.92
C PHE A 128 -19.99 -21.85 -21.42
N VAL A 129 -20.35 -21.83 -20.14
CA VAL A 129 -21.22 -22.83 -19.52
C VAL A 129 -22.51 -22.20 -19.00
N LEU A 130 -22.39 -21.18 -18.16
CA LEU A 130 -23.49 -20.58 -17.40
C LEU A 130 -23.94 -19.26 -18.03
N HIS A 131 -24.91 -19.33 -18.95
CA HIS A 131 -25.45 -18.18 -19.67
C HIS A 131 -26.63 -17.50 -18.95
N TYR A 132 -26.69 -17.63 -17.62
CA TYR A 132 -27.80 -17.09 -16.83
C TYR A 132 -27.50 -15.67 -16.35
N ARG A 133 -28.50 -14.80 -16.34
CA ARG A 133 -28.35 -13.43 -15.84
C ARG A 133 -27.90 -13.40 -14.37
N VAL A 134 -28.48 -14.27 -13.54
CA VAL A 134 -28.14 -14.38 -12.12
C VAL A 134 -26.67 -14.76 -11.90
N THR A 135 -26.11 -15.63 -12.75
CA THR A 135 -24.69 -16.01 -12.63
C THR A 135 -23.77 -14.84 -12.97
N ASP A 136 -24.15 -14.01 -13.96
CA ASP A 136 -23.41 -12.78 -14.26
C ASP A 136 -23.50 -11.77 -13.10
N GLU A 137 -24.65 -11.64 -12.44
CA GLU A 137 -24.83 -10.74 -11.29
C GLU A 137 -23.97 -11.18 -10.11
N VAL A 138 -23.98 -12.47 -9.78
CA VAL A 138 -23.11 -13.02 -8.73
C VAL A 138 -21.64 -12.78 -9.05
N PHE A 139 -21.23 -13.00 -10.31
CA PHE A 139 -19.86 -12.72 -10.75
C PHE A 139 -19.49 -11.24 -10.65
N ASN A 140 -20.35 -10.34 -11.10
CA ASN A 140 -20.10 -8.89 -11.04
C ASN A 140 -20.11 -8.37 -9.61
N PHE A 141 -20.99 -8.89 -8.75
CA PHE A 141 -20.98 -8.61 -7.31
C PHE A 141 -19.64 -9.02 -6.68
N LEU A 142 -19.15 -10.21 -7.02
CA LEU A 142 -17.84 -10.69 -6.55
C LEU A 142 -16.70 -9.78 -7.05
N LEU A 143 -16.75 -9.29 -8.29
CA LEU A 143 -15.76 -8.34 -8.81
C LEU A 143 -15.79 -7.00 -8.06
N VAL A 144 -16.97 -6.42 -7.82
CA VAL A 144 -17.12 -5.19 -7.03
C VAL A 144 -16.54 -5.39 -5.64
N TRP A 145 -16.92 -6.47 -4.97
CA TRP A 145 -16.42 -6.81 -3.64
C TRP A 145 -14.89 -7.00 -3.63
N TYR A 146 -14.35 -7.69 -4.63
CA TYR A 146 -12.92 -7.93 -4.76
C TYR A 146 -12.14 -6.63 -4.89
N TYR A 147 -12.50 -5.76 -5.83
CA TYR A 147 -11.75 -4.50 -6.04
C TYR A 147 -11.94 -3.50 -4.90
N CYS A 148 -13.11 -3.45 -4.25
CA CYS A 148 -13.30 -2.70 -3.00
C CYS A 148 -12.38 -3.22 -1.89
N THR A 149 -12.30 -4.54 -1.70
CA THR A 149 -11.41 -5.12 -0.68
C THR A 149 -9.94 -4.87 -1.01
N LEU A 150 -9.57 -4.96 -2.28
CA LEU A 150 -8.21 -4.73 -2.76
C LEU A 150 -7.77 -3.29 -2.49
N THR A 151 -8.62 -2.30 -2.79
CA THR A 151 -8.31 -0.87 -2.55
C THR A 151 -8.10 -0.55 -1.07
N ILE A 152 -8.89 -1.16 -0.17
CA ILE A 152 -8.68 -1.05 1.28
C ILE A 152 -7.34 -1.67 1.68
N ARG A 153 -7.07 -2.92 1.25
CA ARG A 153 -5.84 -3.63 1.62
C ARG A 153 -4.59 -2.93 1.07
N GLU A 154 -4.63 -2.43 -0.15
CA GLU A 154 -3.56 -1.66 -0.78
C GLU A 154 -3.35 -0.30 -0.08
N SER A 155 -4.42 0.36 0.37
CA SER A 155 -4.31 1.60 1.15
C SER A 155 -3.62 1.38 2.50
N ILE A 156 -3.86 0.24 3.15
CA ILE A 156 -3.14 -0.17 4.37
C ILE A 156 -1.65 -0.43 4.04
N LEU A 157 -1.35 -1.11 2.92
CA LEU A 157 0.04 -1.32 2.47
C LEU A 157 0.77 -0.01 2.18
N ILE A 158 0.12 0.93 1.50
CA ILE A 158 0.66 2.27 1.20
C ILE A 158 0.95 3.02 2.50
N SER A 159 0.02 3.01 3.45
CA SER A 159 0.18 3.65 4.77
C SER A 159 1.34 3.04 5.56
N ASN A 160 1.68 1.77 5.30
CA ASN A 160 2.78 1.04 5.94
C ASN A 160 4.09 1.05 5.12
N GLY A 161 4.19 1.87 4.07
CA GLY A 161 5.42 2.12 3.32
C GLY A 161 5.56 1.35 2.01
N SER A 162 4.55 0.60 1.58
CA SER A 162 4.57 -0.04 0.26
C SER A 162 4.42 0.99 -0.86
N ARG A 163 5.20 0.84 -1.94
CA ARG A 163 5.14 1.74 -3.10
C ARG A 163 4.26 1.15 -4.20
N ILE A 164 2.98 1.49 -4.15
CA ILE A 164 2.00 1.14 -5.18
C ILE A 164 1.82 2.35 -6.11
N LYS A 165 1.79 2.12 -7.42
CA LYS A 165 1.65 3.19 -8.41
C LYS A 165 0.22 3.73 -8.41
N GLY A 166 0.06 5.05 -8.49
CA GLY A 166 -1.26 5.69 -8.49
C GLY A 166 -2.18 5.20 -9.61
N TRP A 167 -1.64 4.98 -10.82
CA TRP A 167 -2.41 4.47 -11.95
C TRP A 167 -3.00 3.07 -11.69
N TRP A 168 -2.27 2.22 -10.94
CA TRP A 168 -2.73 0.87 -10.56
C TRP A 168 -3.92 0.96 -9.62
N VAL A 169 -3.84 1.87 -8.64
CA VAL A 169 -4.96 2.15 -7.75
C VAL A 169 -6.16 2.73 -8.52
N SER A 170 -5.93 3.63 -9.48
CA SER A 170 -6.98 4.16 -10.36
C SER A 170 -7.66 3.05 -11.18
N HIS A 171 -6.90 2.08 -11.69
CA HIS A 171 -7.45 0.93 -12.40
C HIS A 171 -8.45 0.14 -11.54
N HIS A 172 -8.19 -0.04 -10.25
CA HIS A 172 -9.11 -0.75 -9.34
C HIS A 172 -10.41 0.01 -9.11
N TYR A 173 -10.34 1.34 -8.98
CA TYR A 173 -11.54 2.17 -8.85
C TYR A 173 -12.39 2.11 -10.12
N VAL A 174 -11.76 2.22 -11.30
CA VAL A 174 -12.46 2.09 -12.59
C VAL A 174 -13.08 0.69 -12.72
N SER A 175 -12.34 -0.36 -12.35
CA SER A 175 -12.84 -1.74 -12.41
C SER A 175 -14.04 -1.95 -11.48
N THR A 176 -14.00 -1.40 -10.27
CA THR A 176 -15.12 -1.42 -9.31
C THR A 176 -16.35 -0.75 -9.92
N PHE A 177 -16.18 0.44 -10.50
CA PHE A 177 -17.27 1.18 -11.13
C PHE A 177 -17.87 0.42 -12.31
N LEU A 178 -17.03 -0.09 -13.22
CA LEU A 178 -17.48 -0.86 -14.38
C LEU A 178 -18.22 -2.14 -13.98
N SER A 179 -17.72 -2.88 -12.98
CA SER A 179 -18.42 -4.04 -12.44
C SER A 179 -19.75 -3.67 -11.77
N GLY A 180 -19.83 -2.52 -11.11
CA GLY A 180 -21.08 -2.00 -10.54
C GLY A 180 -22.12 -1.64 -11.61
N VAL A 181 -21.66 -1.03 -12.72
CA VAL A 181 -22.49 -0.77 -13.89
C VAL A 181 -23.00 -2.09 -14.48
N MET A 182 -22.12 -3.08 -14.68
CA MET A 182 -22.51 -4.40 -15.19
C MET A 182 -23.46 -5.17 -14.26
N LEU A 183 -23.31 -5.00 -12.95
CA LEU A 183 -24.19 -5.59 -11.95
C LEU A 183 -25.62 -5.03 -12.06
N THR A 184 -25.75 -3.71 -12.20
CA THR A 184 -27.04 -3.01 -12.22
C THR A 184 -27.67 -2.91 -13.62
N TRP A 185 -26.92 -3.23 -14.68
CA TRP A 185 -27.41 -3.13 -16.06
C TRP A 185 -28.57 -4.12 -16.30
N PRO A 186 -29.76 -3.67 -16.70
CA PRO A 186 -30.89 -4.56 -16.98
C PRO A 186 -30.60 -5.51 -18.16
N ASN A 187 -31.16 -6.71 -18.12
CA ASN A 187 -31.02 -7.65 -19.23
C ASN A 187 -31.68 -7.07 -20.49
N GLY A 188 -30.89 -6.91 -21.56
CA GLY A 188 -31.36 -6.36 -22.82
C GLY A 188 -30.36 -6.59 -23.95
N PRO A 189 -30.72 -6.24 -25.21
CA PRO A 189 -29.89 -6.54 -26.38
C PRO A 189 -28.49 -5.90 -26.31
N ILE A 190 -28.38 -4.69 -25.74
CA ILE A 190 -27.11 -3.98 -25.57
C ILE A 190 -26.24 -4.68 -24.52
N TYR A 191 -26.82 -5.07 -23.39
CA TYR A 191 -26.13 -5.84 -22.35
C TYR A 191 -25.57 -7.13 -22.93
N GLN A 192 -26.37 -7.89 -23.70
CA GLN A 192 -25.92 -9.16 -24.28
C GLN A 192 -24.77 -8.99 -25.29
N LYS A 193 -24.76 -7.91 -26.06
CA LYS A 193 -23.63 -7.57 -26.94
C LYS A 193 -22.36 -7.27 -26.15
N PHE A 194 -22.47 -6.52 -25.05
CA PHE A 194 -21.33 -6.10 -24.24
C PHE A 194 -20.82 -7.19 -23.28
N ARG A 195 -21.71 -8.04 -22.79
CA ARG A 195 -21.45 -9.12 -21.83
C ARG A 195 -20.22 -9.95 -22.23
N ASN A 196 -20.19 -10.44 -23.47
CA ASN A 196 -19.09 -11.26 -23.93
C ASN A 196 -17.77 -10.49 -24.01
N GLN A 197 -17.79 -9.19 -24.32
CA GLN A 197 -16.57 -8.38 -24.32
C GLN A 197 -16.06 -8.20 -22.89
N PHE A 198 -16.96 -7.91 -21.94
CA PHE A 198 -16.63 -7.76 -20.52
C PHE A 198 -16.08 -9.04 -19.89
N LEU A 199 -16.69 -10.20 -20.17
CA LEU A 199 -16.19 -11.50 -19.68
C LEU A 199 -14.83 -11.86 -20.28
N ALA A 200 -14.62 -11.60 -21.58
CA ALA A 200 -13.31 -11.83 -22.21
C ALA A 200 -12.23 -10.91 -21.61
N PHE A 201 -12.57 -9.63 -21.37
CA PHE A 201 -11.69 -8.70 -20.68
C PHE A 201 -11.37 -9.15 -19.26
N SER A 202 -12.37 -9.68 -18.53
CA SER A 202 -12.19 -10.19 -17.16
C SER A 202 -11.23 -11.39 -17.14
N ILE A 203 -11.36 -12.32 -18.08
CA ILE A 203 -10.42 -13.46 -18.24
C ILE A 203 -9.01 -12.93 -18.50
N PHE A 204 -8.85 -12.00 -19.46
CA PHE A 204 -7.56 -11.41 -19.78
C PHE A 204 -6.93 -10.71 -18.57
N GLN A 205 -7.71 -9.91 -17.84
CA GLN A 205 -7.25 -9.24 -16.62
C GLN A 205 -6.81 -10.23 -15.56
N SER A 206 -7.56 -11.30 -15.31
CA SER A 206 -7.16 -12.34 -14.36
C SER A 206 -5.86 -13.04 -14.76
N CYS A 207 -5.63 -13.29 -16.06
CA CYS A 207 -4.35 -13.81 -16.55
C CYS A 207 -3.19 -12.84 -16.28
N VAL A 208 -3.39 -11.55 -16.56
CA VAL A 208 -2.38 -10.51 -16.27
C VAL A 208 -2.08 -10.44 -14.77
N GLN A 209 -3.11 -10.44 -13.92
CA GLN A 209 -2.96 -10.42 -12.47
C GLN A 209 -2.23 -11.66 -11.94
N PHE A 210 -2.48 -12.84 -12.52
CA PHE A 210 -1.78 -14.07 -12.18
C PHE A 210 -0.29 -14.00 -12.53
N LEU A 211 0.05 -13.52 -13.73
CA LEU A 211 1.43 -13.34 -14.17
C LEU A 211 2.16 -12.30 -13.31
N GLN A 212 1.50 -11.18 -13.01
CA GLN A 212 2.02 -10.16 -12.11
C GLN A 212 2.31 -10.72 -10.72
N TYR A 213 1.39 -11.51 -10.17
CA TYR A 213 1.59 -12.18 -8.89
C TYR A 213 2.81 -13.12 -8.93
N TYR A 214 2.93 -13.95 -9.96
CA TYR A 214 4.06 -14.88 -10.08
C TYR A 214 5.40 -14.13 -10.14
N TYR A 215 5.46 -13.07 -10.94
CA TYR A 215 6.63 -12.19 -11.04
C TYR A 215 6.97 -11.53 -9.69
N GLN A 216 5.99 -10.92 -9.04
CA GLN A 216 6.17 -10.22 -7.76
C GLN A 216 6.61 -11.17 -6.64
N ARG A 217 6.02 -12.36 -6.58
CA ARG A 217 6.39 -13.40 -5.61
C ARG A 217 7.80 -13.92 -5.86
N GLY A 218 8.19 -14.13 -7.12
CA GLY A 218 9.56 -14.52 -7.47
C GLY A 218 10.60 -13.47 -7.07
N CYS A 219 10.30 -12.18 -7.28
CA CYS A 219 11.16 -11.09 -6.83
C CYS A 219 11.24 -11.01 -5.29
N LEU A 220 10.10 -11.16 -4.59
CA LEU A 220 10.07 -11.16 -3.12
C LEU A 220 10.84 -12.34 -2.53
N TYR A 221 10.70 -13.54 -3.12
CA TYR A 221 11.46 -14.73 -2.72
C TYR A 221 12.97 -14.52 -2.93
N ARG A 222 13.38 -13.98 -4.08
CA ARG A 222 14.80 -13.68 -4.35
C ARG A 222 15.35 -12.66 -3.36
N LEU A 223 14.61 -11.59 -3.05
CA LEU A 223 15.01 -10.62 -2.02
C LEU A 223 15.14 -11.26 -0.64
N ARG A 224 14.23 -12.19 -0.29
CA ARG A 224 14.30 -12.94 0.97
C ARG A 224 15.53 -13.86 1.02
N ALA A 225 15.79 -14.63 -0.03
CA ALA A 225 16.95 -15.51 -0.11
C ALA A 225 18.28 -14.74 -0.09
N LEU A 226 18.32 -13.54 -0.68
CA LEU A 226 19.48 -12.65 -0.59
C LEU A 226 19.63 -12.01 0.80
N GLY A 227 18.51 -11.72 1.47
CA GLY A 227 18.48 -11.15 2.83
C GLY A 227 18.72 -12.15 3.95
N GLU A 228 18.49 -13.45 3.73
CA GLU A 228 18.73 -14.51 4.73
C GLU A 228 20.21 -14.69 5.11
N ARG A 229 21.16 -14.13 4.35
CA ARG A 229 22.57 -14.12 4.77
C ARG A 229 22.89 -13.10 5.86
N ASN A 230 22.09 -12.03 6.01
CA ASN A 230 22.30 -10.99 7.02
C ASN A 230 20.95 -10.67 7.69
N HIS A 231 20.69 -11.33 8.80
CA HIS A 231 19.65 -10.96 9.75
C HIS A 231 19.77 -9.44 10.04
N LEU A 232 18.72 -8.65 9.77
CA LEU A 232 18.54 -7.21 10.13
C LEU A 232 18.78 -6.10 9.10
N ASP A 233 18.88 -6.31 7.79
CA ASP A 233 18.90 -5.14 6.90
C ASP A 233 17.51 -4.54 6.62
N LEU A 234 17.23 -3.45 7.33
CA LEU A 234 16.14 -2.49 7.08
C LEU A 234 16.06 -2.10 5.59
N THR A 235 17.21 -2.05 4.93
CA THR A 235 17.39 -1.74 3.50
C THR A 235 16.77 -2.81 2.60
N VAL A 236 16.89 -4.10 2.93
CA VAL A 236 16.27 -5.19 2.17
C VAL A 236 14.76 -5.21 2.39
N VAL A 237 14.31 -4.88 3.60
CA VAL A 237 12.88 -4.75 3.92
C VAL A 237 12.24 -3.58 3.19
N LEU A 238 12.89 -2.41 3.18
CA LEU A 238 12.49 -1.29 2.35
C LEU A 238 12.52 -1.69 0.87
N ALA A 239 13.56 -2.34 0.37
CA ALA A 239 13.62 -2.79 -1.03
C ALA A 239 12.55 -3.82 -1.39
N ALA A 240 12.14 -4.69 -0.47
CA ALA A 240 11.08 -5.69 -0.63
C ALA A 240 9.66 -5.09 -0.51
N LEU A 241 9.46 -4.12 0.38
CA LEU A 241 8.22 -3.32 0.45
C LEU A 241 8.11 -2.36 -0.75
N GLN A 242 9.25 -1.90 -1.24
CA GLN A 242 9.42 -1.12 -2.48
C GLN A 242 9.55 -2.01 -3.71
N CYS A 243 9.47 -3.34 -3.59
CA CYS A 243 9.50 -4.25 -4.73
C CYS A 243 8.35 -3.82 -5.61
N ARG A 244 8.71 -3.12 -6.69
CA ARG A 244 7.82 -2.20 -7.37
C ARG A 244 6.63 -3.02 -7.83
N HIS A 245 5.42 -2.53 -7.60
CA HIS A 245 4.34 -2.81 -8.54
C HIS A 245 4.77 -2.16 -9.87
N ALA A 246 5.69 -2.83 -10.56
CA ALA A 246 6.12 -2.50 -11.90
C ALA A 246 5.03 -3.05 -12.80
N VAL A 247 4.03 -2.21 -13.03
CA VAL A 247 3.63 -1.88 -14.39
C VAL A 247 3.71 -0.35 -14.51
#